data_AF-G3Y1N8-F1
#
_entry.id   AF-G3Y1N8-F1
#
_cell.length_a   1.000
_cell.length_b   1.000
_cell.length_c   1.000
_cell.angle_alpha   90.00
_cell.angle_beta   90.00
_cell.angle_gamma   90.00
#
_symmetry.space_group_name_H-M   'P 1'
#
loop_
_entity.id
_entity.type
_entity.pdbx_description
1 polymer ?
#
loop_
_entity_poly.entity_id
_entity_poly.type
_entity_poly.pdbx_seq_one_letter_code
_entity_poly.pdbx_strand_id
1 'polypeptide(L)'
;MGVIALISFISALGLLSFLTYRFIFWRKYYKRPLAENQYVVLIYNLLLVDLQQATAFLICLHWITKGHVYYPSAPCVLQGWWIQTGDPGSGLFVLAIAFHTCAVVLRGRQLPYPIFVACVVGLWIFIIILGLIPVGMFGSETFVISEAGWCWIGPDHETERLWVHYLWIFLAEFGTVVLYGVMFFYLRRRMKQAATLRQNHQENLKRLNRVVIYMVIYPLVYLLLSLPLAAGRMSTARHIVPSRAYFAVAGSLMALSGFVDVLVYTLTRRHLLLETELSTTDRMYNYTESNAYQTHITTGRDGKKVRMGSRFRRGMGMQSINDTVRDDRDSSTEDIVRKTDMELAELGHGVYQETTIEISHEPAEPEDFQKGGRHSG
;
A
#
# COMPACT_ATOMS: atom_id res chain seq x y z
N MET A 1 6.90 -18.21 24.14
CA MET A 1 6.18 -18.57 22.90
C MET A 1 4.68 -18.44 23.04
N GLY A 2 3.95 -19.41 23.63
CA GLY A 2 2.48 -19.41 23.62
C GLY A 2 1.79 -18.14 24.16
N VAL A 3 2.28 -17.57 25.26
CA VAL A 3 1.75 -16.30 25.82
C VAL A 3 1.98 -15.12 24.87
N ILE A 4 3.16 -15.06 24.23
CA ILE A 4 3.49 -14.01 23.26
C ILE A 4 2.61 -14.15 22.01
N ALA A 5 2.41 -15.39 21.56
CA ALA A 5 1.49 -15.71 20.47
C ALA A 5 0.05 -15.28 20.78
N LEU A 6 -0.39 -15.39 22.03
CA LEU A 6 -1.71 -14.91 22.46
C LEU A 6 -1.85 -13.39 22.34
N ILE A 7 -0.84 -12.64 22.77
CA ILE A 7 -0.82 -11.17 22.63
C ILE A 7 -0.88 -10.80 21.14
N SER A 8 -0.03 -11.44 20.33
CA SER A 8 0.01 -11.26 18.88
C SER A 8 -1.33 -11.57 18.24
N PHE A 9 -1.93 -12.73 18.54
CA PHE A 9 -3.22 -13.14 18.04
C PHE A 9 -4.34 -12.15 18.38
N ILE A 10 -4.45 -11.72 19.65
CA ILE A 10 -5.49 -10.77 20.08
C ILE A 10 -5.31 -9.43 19.39
N SER A 11 -4.07 -8.93 19.30
CA SER A 11 -3.77 -7.65 18.65
C SER A 11 -4.07 -7.68 17.15
N ALA A 12 -3.63 -8.73 16.45
CA ALA A 12 -3.89 -8.92 15.02
C ALA A 12 -5.38 -9.10 14.74
N LEU A 13 -6.08 -9.92 15.53
CA LEU A 13 -7.53 -10.11 15.41
C LEU A 13 -8.29 -8.80 15.66
N GLY A 14 -7.88 -8.02 16.65
CA GLY A 14 -8.49 -6.72 16.95
C GLY A 14 -8.33 -5.73 15.80
N LEU A 15 -7.13 -5.62 15.24
CA LEU A 15 -6.88 -4.75 14.10
C LEU A 15 -7.59 -5.24 12.82
N LEU A 16 -7.55 -6.54 12.53
CA LEU A 16 -8.28 -7.13 11.41
C LEU A 16 -9.78 -6.85 11.52
N SER A 17 -10.35 -7.06 12.71
CA SER A 17 -11.77 -6.78 12.97
C SER A 17 -12.10 -5.30 12.75
N PHE A 18 -11.24 -4.40 13.23
CA PHE A 18 -11.37 -2.96 13.00
C PHE A 18 -11.30 -2.60 11.50
N LEU A 19 -10.33 -3.13 10.77
CA LEU A 19 -10.17 -2.88 9.33
C LEU A 19 -11.34 -3.44 8.52
N THR A 20 -11.79 -4.65 8.82
CA THR A 20 -12.96 -5.28 8.18
C THR A 20 -14.22 -4.46 8.42
N TYR A 21 -14.44 -4.00 9.66
CA TYR A 21 -15.54 -3.10 9.96
C TYR A 21 -15.47 -1.82 9.13
N ARG A 22 -14.27 -1.22 9.00
CA ARG A 22 -14.06 -0.01 8.17
C ARG A 22 -14.20 -0.28 6.67
N PHE A 23 -13.86 -1.47 6.18
CA PHE A 23 -14.09 -1.86 4.79
C PHE A 23 -15.57 -2.01 4.47
N ILE A 24 -16.36 -2.56 5.39
CA ILE A 24 -17.80 -2.75 5.18
C ILE A 24 -18.55 -1.42 5.31
N PHE A 25 -18.31 -0.67 6.38
CA PHE A 25 -19.00 0.60 6.69
C PHE A 25 -18.27 1.82 6.13
N TRP A 26 -17.55 1.67 5.01
CA TRP A 26 -16.72 2.73 4.43
C TRP A 26 -17.51 4.00 4.13
N ARG A 27 -18.76 3.89 3.64
CA ARG A 27 -19.62 5.03 3.30
C ARG A 27 -19.88 5.99 4.46
N LYS A 28 -19.77 5.51 5.70
CA LYS A 28 -19.98 6.33 6.91
C LYS A 28 -18.75 7.15 7.28
N TYR A 29 -17.55 6.69 6.89
CA TYR A 29 -16.28 7.24 7.38
C TYR A 29 -15.40 7.82 6.28
N TYR A 30 -15.58 7.42 5.02
CA TYR A 30 -14.71 7.78 3.91
C TYR A 30 -15.54 8.09 2.65
N LYS A 31 -15.08 9.09 1.88
CA LYS A 31 -15.68 9.44 0.57
C LYS A 31 -15.38 8.38 -0.51
N ARG A 32 -14.31 7.62 -0.35
CA ARG A 32 -13.88 6.52 -1.24
C ARG A 32 -13.76 5.22 -0.43
N PRO A 33 -13.98 4.05 -1.06
CA PRO A 33 -13.85 2.79 -0.36
C PRO A 33 -12.39 2.53 0.02
N LEU A 34 -12.14 2.27 1.32
CA LEU A 34 -10.81 2.00 1.86
C LEU A 34 -10.12 0.80 1.17
N ALA A 35 -10.90 -0.12 0.61
CA ALA A 35 -10.43 -1.28 -0.15
C ALA A 35 -9.73 -0.91 -1.48
N GLU A 36 -9.91 0.31 -2.00
CA GLU A 36 -9.16 0.79 -3.17
C GLU A 36 -7.70 1.13 -2.83
N ASN A 37 -7.37 1.33 -1.55
CA ASN A 37 -6.00 1.59 -1.14
C ASN A 37 -5.18 0.28 -1.12
N GLN A 38 -4.37 0.09 -2.16
CA GLN A 38 -3.55 -1.10 -2.38
C GLN A 38 -2.63 -1.45 -1.19
N TYR A 39 -2.07 -0.45 -0.51
CA TYR A 39 -1.21 -0.69 0.65
C TYR A 39 -1.99 -1.22 1.86
N VAL A 40 -3.20 -0.69 2.10
CA VAL A 40 -4.06 -1.17 3.19
C VAL A 40 -4.48 -2.61 2.93
N VAL A 41 -4.79 -2.96 1.68
CA VAL A 41 -5.12 -4.34 1.30
C VAL A 41 -3.91 -5.27 1.51
N LEU A 42 -2.70 -4.86 1.13
CA LEU A 42 -1.50 -5.68 1.38
C LEU A 42 -1.23 -5.89 2.87
N ILE A 43 -1.34 -4.83 3.68
CA ILE A 43 -1.17 -4.92 5.14
C ILE A 43 -2.25 -5.81 5.77
N TYR A 44 -3.50 -5.71 5.29
CA TYR A 44 -4.59 -6.58 5.75
C TYR A 44 -4.27 -8.06 5.50
N ASN A 45 -3.72 -8.41 4.32
CA ASN A 45 -3.35 -9.78 4.01
C ASN A 45 -2.13 -10.25 4.82
N LEU A 46 -1.14 -9.38 5.05
CA LEU A 46 -0.02 -9.65 5.96
C LEU A 46 -0.53 -10.02 7.36
N LEU A 47 -1.40 -9.19 7.95
CA LEU A 47 -2.01 -9.44 9.26
C LEU A 47 -2.83 -10.73 9.29
N LEU A 48 -3.48 -11.11 8.18
CA LEU A 48 -4.21 -12.37 8.08
C LEU A 48 -3.26 -13.56 8.16
N VAL A 49 -2.09 -13.49 7.52
CA VAL A 49 -1.06 -14.53 7.64
C VAL A 49 -0.43 -14.53 9.03
N ASP A 50 -0.12 -13.38 9.62
CA ASP A 50 0.44 -13.32 10.97
C ASP A 50 -0.55 -13.87 12.02
N LEU A 51 -1.86 -13.75 11.79
CA LEU A 51 -2.87 -14.42 12.62
C LEU A 51 -2.76 -15.95 12.51
N GLN A 52 -2.55 -16.49 11.30
CA GLN A 52 -2.33 -17.93 11.08
C GLN A 52 -1.05 -18.39 11.79
N GLN A 53 0.05 -17.66 11.59
CA GLN A 53 1.33 -17.90 12.25
C GLN A 53 1.20 -17.87 13.79
N ALA A 54 0.54 -16.85 14.35
CA ALA A 54 0.29 -16.75 15.79
C ALA A 54 -0.57 -17.93 16.30
N THR A 55 -1.54 -18.40 15.51
CA THR A 55 -2.35 -19.59 15.84
C THR A 55 -1.47 -20.84 15.98
N ALA A 56 -0.45 -20.99 15.14
CA ALA A 56 0.48 -22.10 15.20
C ALA A 56 1.27 -22.13 16.52
N PHE A 57 1.75 -20.97 16.97
CA PHE A 57 2.50 -20.83 18.23
C PHE A 57 1.59 -20.80 19.47
N LEU A 58 0.31 -20.44 19.32
CA LEU A 58 -0.71 -20.53 20.38
C LEU A 58 -0.92 -21.97 20.85
N ILE A 59 -0.81 -22.95 19.94
CA ILE A 59 -0.92 -24.38 20.27
C ILE A 59 0.16 -24.81 21.28
N CYS A 60 1.26 -24.07 21.43
CA CYS A 60 2.23 -24.31 22.51
C CYS A 60 1.61 -24.21 23.92
N LEU A 61 0.54 -23.42 24.12
CA LEU A 61 -0.18 -23.40 25.39
C LEU A 61 -0.89 -24.73 25.65
N HIS A 62 -1.44 -25.36 24.61
CA HIS A 62 -2.01 -26.70 24.72
C HIS A 62 -0.96 -27.71 25.19
N TRP A 63 0.23 -27.69 24.59
CA TRP A 63 1.31 -28.61 24.96
C TRP A 63 1.79 -28.45 26.40
N ILE A 64 1.81 -27.22 26.92
CA ILE A 64 2.13 -26.96 28.33
C ILE A 64 1.13 -27.66 29.25
N THR A 65 -0.18 -27.63 28.94
CA THR A 65 -1.20 -28.31 29.76
C THR A 65 -1.07 -29.83 29.73
N LYS A 66 -0.44 -30.40 28.69
CA LYS A 66 -0.20 -31.84 28.55
C LYS A 66 1.16 -32.28 29.09
N GLY A 67 2.07 -31.35 29.36
CA GLY A 67 3.43 -31.62 29.84
C GLY A 67 4.39 -32.19 28.80
N HIS A 68 3.92 -32.52 27.59
CA HIS A 68 4.74 -33.02 26.49
C HIS A 68 4.03 -32.82 25.15
N VAL A 69 4.80 -32.89 24.06
CA VAL A 69 4.30 -32.89 22.68
C VAL A 69 4.25 -34.33 22.19
N TYR A 70 3.16 -34.73 21.54
CA TYR A 70 3.00 -36.08 21.00
C TYR A 70 2.36 -36.07 19.61
N TYR A 71 2.76 -37.05 18.80
CA TYR A 71 2.27 -37.34 17.46
C TYR A 71 1.99 -38.85 17.36
N PRO A 72 0.91 -39.30 16.69
CA PRO A 72 -0.06 -38.51 15.92
C PRO A 72 -1.12 -37.82 16.80
N SER A 73 -1.46 -36.57 16.47
CA SER A 73 -2.53 -35.83 17.16
C SER A 73 -3.03 -34.63 16.34
N ALA A 74 -4.31 -34.26 16.51
CA ALA A 74 -4.90 -33.12 15.80
C ALA A 74 -4.21 -31.76 16.09
N PRO A 75 -3.82 -31.43 17.35
CA PRO A 75 -3.07 -30.21 17.62
C PRO A 75 -1.71 -30.17 16.90
N CYS A 76 -1.06 -31.33 16.73
CA CYS A 76 0.20 -31.45 16.02
C CYS A 76 0.07 -31.15 14.52
N VAL A 77 -0.96 -31.71 13.88
CA VAL A 77 -1.29 -31.47 12.47
C VAL A 77 -1.65 -30.00 12.25
N LEU A 78 -2.50 -29.42 13.10
CA LEU A 78 -2.88 -28.01 13.00
C LEU A 78 -1.68 -27.08 13.20
N GLN A 79 -0.82 -27.36 14.18
CA GLN A 79 0.40 -26.59 14.41
C GLN A 79 1.33 -26.65 13.20
N GLY A 80 1.58 -27.85 12.68
CA GLY A 80 2.44 -28.03 11.51
C GLY A 80 1.90 -27.32 10.28
N TRP A 81 0.59 -27.41 10.02
CA TRP A 81 -0.07 -26.71 8.90
C TRP A 81 0.11 -25.20 8.98
N TRP A 82 -0.21 -24.61 10.13
CA TRP A 82 -0.14 -23.16 10.30
C TRP A 82 1.29 -22.62 10.31
N ILE A 83 2.27 -23.37 10.82
CA ILE A 83 3.70 -23.02 10.65
C ILE A 83 4.05 -23.07 9.16
N GLN A 84 3.66 -24.15 8.47
CA GLN A 84 4.02 -24.39 7.09
C GLN A 84 3.50 -23.31 6.14
N THR A 85 2.27 -22.81 6.34
CA THR A 85 1.71 -21.74 5.50
C THR A 85 1.99 -20.34 6.04
N GLY A 86 2.00 -20.19 7.38
CA GLY A 86 2.13 -18.90 8.06
C GLY A 86 3.51 -18.27 7.90
N ASP A 87 4.56 -18.98 8.30
CA ASP A 87 5.92 -18.45 8.32
C ASP A 87 6.40 -17.96 6.93
N PRO A 88 6.31 -18.76 5.85
CA PRO A 88 6.69 -18.27 4.52
C PRO A 88 5.68 -17.27 3.97
N GLY A 89 4.39 -17.39 4.32
CA GLY A 89 3.36 -16.47 3.87
C GLY A 89 3.58 -15.03 4.39
N SER A 90 3.98 -14.88 5.65
CA SER A 90 4.28 -13.58 6.26
C SER A 90 5.42 -12.91 5.48
N GLY A 91 6.51 -13.65 5.24
CA GLY A 91 7.64 -13.17 4.42
C GLY A 91 7.24 -12.82 2.98
N LEU A 92 6.43 -13.65 2.33
CA LEU A 92 5.97 -13.43 0.96
C LEU A 92 5.09 -12.17 0.84
N PHE A 93 4.23 -11.88 1.81
CA PHE A 93 3.45 -10.63 1.83
C PHE A 93 4.32 -9.41 2.12
N VAL A 94 5.31 -9.51 3.01
CA VAL A 94 6.31 -8.45 3.21
C VAL A 94 7.10 -8.18 1.92
N LEU A 95 7.52 -9.23 1.21
CA LEU A 95 8.19 -9.12 -0.09
C LEU A 95 7.26 -8.50 -1.14
N ALA A 96 5.97 -8.84 -1.13
CA ALA A 96 4.98 -8.24 -2.02
C ALA A 96 4.79 -6.74 -1.75
N ILE A 97 4.77 -6.31 -0.48
CA ILE A 97 4.78 -4.89 -0.10
C ILE A 97 6.02 -4.19 -0.62
N ALA A 98 7.20 -4.81 -0.47
CA ALA A 98 8.47 -4.27 -0.96
C ALA A 98 8.46 -4.12 -2.48
N PHE A 99 8.03 -5.15 -3.21
CA PHE A 99 7.96 -5.16 -4.67
C PHE A 99 6.94 -4.14 -5.19
N HIS A 100 5.77 -4.07 -4.55
CA HIS A 100 4.74 -3.08 -4.89
C HIS A 100 5.26 -1.66 -4.70
N THR A 101 5.86 -1.37 -3.54
CA THR A 101 6.46 -0.06 -3.22
C THR A 101 7.55 0.30 -4.24
N CYS A 102 8.46 -0.65 -4.52
CA CYS A 102 9.52 -0.46 -5.52
C CYS A 102 8.95 -0.17 -6.91
N ALA A 103 7.94 -0.93 -7.35
CA ALA A 103 7.29 -0.72 -8.64
C ALA A 103 6.61 0.66 -8.73
N VAL A 104 5.95 1.11 -7.67
CA VAL A 104 5.32 2.44 -7.58
C VAL A 104 6.38 3.53 -7.65
N VAL A 105 7.49 3.39 -6.93
CA VAL A 105 8.57 4.39 -6.90
C VAL A 105 9.31 4.48 -8.25
N LEU A 106 9.60 3.33 -8.87
CA LEU A 106 10.34 3.30 -10.14
C LEU A 106 9.48 3.71 -11.34
N ARG A 107 8.22 3.27 -11.40
CA ARG A 107 7.30 3.58 -12.51
C ARG A 107 6.53 4.87 -12.29
N GLY A 108 6.55 5.38 -11.06
CA GLY A 108 5.77 6.53 -10.61
C GLY A 108 4.27 6.29 -10.54
N ARG A 109 3.75 5.11 -10.90
CA ARG A 109 2.29 4.80 -10.97
C ARG A 109 1.96 3.50 -10.25
N GLN A 110 0.78 3.47 -9.64
CA GLN A 110 0.19 2.26 -9.07
C GLN A 110 -0.20 1.26 -10.16
N LEU A 111 -0.33 -0.01 -9.76
CA LEU A 111 -0.84 -1.05 -10.64
C LEU A 111 -2.34 -0.85 -10.86
N PRO A 112 -2.89 -1.20 -12.03
CA PRO A 112 -4.33 -1.30 -12.20
C PRO A 112 -4.91 -2.24 -11.13
N TYR A 113 -5.98 -1.81 -10.46
CA TYR A 113 -6.62 -2.57 -9.39
C TYR A 113 -6.91 -4.05 -9.71
N PRO A 114 -7.44 -4.44 -10.89
CA PRO A 114 -7.68 -5.86 -11.18
C PRO A 114 -6.39 -6.70 -11.24
N ILE A 115 -5.29 -6.14 -11.76
CA ILE A 115 -3.99 -6.81 -11.80
C ILE A 115 -3.45 -6.98 -10.39
N PHE A 116 -3.57 -5.94 -9.56
CA PHE A 116 -3.17 -5.98 -8.16
C PHE A 116 -3.91 -7.09 -7.39
N VAL A 117 -5.24 -7.17 -7.52
CA VAL A 117 -6.04 -8.23 -6.88
C VAL A 117 -5.64 -9.62 -7.39
N ALA A 118 -5.42 -9.77 -8.71
CA ALA A 118 -4.96 -11.04 -9.26
C ALA A 118 -3.61 -11.48 -8.69
N CYS A 119 -2.67 -10.55 -8.46
CA CYS A 119 -1.39 -10.84 -7.79
C CYS A 119 -1.59 -11.30 -6.34
N VAL A 120 -2.48 -10.64 -5.57
CA VAL A 120 -2.77 -11.03 -4.17
C VAL A 120 -3.39 -12.42 -4.11
N VAL A 121 -4.38 -12.71 -4.95
CA VAL A 121 -5.02 -14.03 -5.03
C VAL A 121 -4.01 -15.09 -5.45
N GLY A 122 -3.18 -14.80 -6.46
CA GLY A 122 -2.11 -15.69 -6.90
C GLY A 122 -1.10 -16.00 -5.79
N LEU A 123 -0.76 -15.01 -4.95
CA LEU A 123 0.14 -15.21 -3.81
C LEU A 123 -0.47 -16.13 -2.75
N TRP A 124 -1.76 -15.98 -2.44
CA TRP A 124 -2.46 -16.89 -1.54
C TRP A 124 -2.51 -18.32 -2.08
N ILE A 125 -2.87 -18.49 -3.35
CA ILE A 125 -2.88 -19.81 -4.00
C ILE A 125 -1.50 -20.45 -3.90
N PHE A 126 -0.45 -19.66 -4.17
CA PHE A 126 0.92 -20.11 -4.07
C PHE A 126 1.30 -20.56 -2.65
N ILE A 127 0.97 -19.78 -1.61
CA ILE A 127 1.20 -20.14 -0.20
C ILE A 127 0.48 -21.45 0.17
N ILE A 128 -0.78 -21.61 -0.25
CA ILE A 128 -1.55 -22.83 0.02
C ILE A 128 -0.93 -24.04 -0.69
N ILE A 129 -0.48 -23.88 -1.94
CA ILE A 129 0.22 -24.93 -2.68
C ILE A 129 1.49 -25.37 -1.93
N LEU A 130 2.29 -24.43 -1.41
CA LEU A 130 3.48 -24.75 -0.60
C LEU A 130 3.14 -25.58 0.66
N GLY A 131 1.96 -25.36 1.26
CA GLY A 131 1.46 -26.18 2.36
C GLY A 131 0.95 -27.56 1.94
N LEU A 132 0.27 -27.65 0.79
CA LEU A 132 -0.32 -28.89 0.29
C LEU A 132 0.70 -29.88 -0.27
N ILE A 133 1.80 -29.42 -0.87
CA ILE A 133 2.85 -30.29 -1.41
C ILE A 133 3.33 -31.34 -0.38
N PRO A 134 3.82 -30.96 0.82
CA PRO A 134 4.29 -31.94 1.81
C PRO A 134 3.15 -32.80 2.37
N VAL A 135 1.91 -32.31 2.40
CA VAL A 135 0.72 -33.10 2.78
C VAL A 135 0.42 -34.18 1.74
N GLY A 136 0.51 -33.83 0.45
CA GLY A 136 0.32 -34.78 -0.65
C GLY A 136 1.43 -35.82 -0.77
N MET A 137 2.66 -35.47 -0.38
CA MET A 137 3.81 -36.38 -0.41
C MET A 137 3.84 -37.38 0.76
N PHE A 138 3.55 -36.91 1.98
CA PHE A 138 3.78 -37.69 3.20
C PHE A 138 2.49 -38.07 3.97
N GLY A 139 1.33 -37.58 3.54
CA GLY A 139 0.03 -37.97 4.09
C GLY A 139 -0.13 -37.66 5.58
N SER A 140 -0.39 -38.69 6.38
CA SER A 140 -0.54 -38.54 7.83
C SER A 140 0.77 -38.25 8.56
N GLU A 141 1.91 -38.60 7.97
CA GLU A 141 3.25 -38.46 8.58
C GLU A 141 3.93 -37.13 8.23
N THR A 142 3.21 -36.22 7.56
CA THR A 142 3.75 -34.90 7.19
C THR A 142 4.21 -34.09 8.40
N PHE A 143 3.39 -34.02 9.46
CA PHE A 143 3.64 -33.13 10.59
C PHE A 143 3.97 -33.92 11.86
N VAL A 144 5.25 -33.97 12.21
CA VAL A 144 5.80 -34.68 13.37
C VAL A 144 6.58 -33.74 14.28
N ILE A 145 7.08 -34.25 15.40
CA ILE A 145 7.83 -33.45 16.37
C ILE A 145 9.18 -33.05 15.77
N SER A 146 9.42 -31.75 15.63
CA SER A 146 10.70 -31.21 15.16
C SER A 146 11.74 -31.10 16.29
N GLU A 147 12.99 -30.86 15.91
CA GLU A 147 14.15 -30.63 16.79
C GLU A 147 13.92 -29.47 17.77
N ALA A 148 13.06 -28.53 17.37
CA ALA A 148 12.69 -27.34 18.12
C ALA A 148 11.61 -27.60 19.20
N GLY A 149 11.04 -28.81 19.25
CA GLY A 149 10.05 -29.20 20.27
C GLY A 149 8.62 -28.77 19.97
N TRP A 150 8.30 -28.51 18.70
CA TRP A 150 6.93 -28.30 18.20
C TRP A 150 6.70 -29.10 16.92
N CYS A 151 5.44 -29.26 16.53
CA CYS A 151 5.07 -30.04 15.36
C CYS A 151 5.28 -29.28 14.05
N TRP A 152 5.98 -29.89 13.10
CA TRP A 152 6.23 -29.36 11.76
C TRP A 152 6.68 -30.50 10.82
N ILE A 153 7.07 -30.20 9.57
CA ILE A 153 7.60 -31.19 8.61
C ILE A 153 8.71 -32.01 9.27
N GLY A 154 8.76 -33.32 9.03
CA GLY A 154 9.70 -34.23 9.69
C GLY A 154 11.19 -33.92 9.45
N PRO A 155 12.06 -34.24 10.44
CA PRO A 155 13.51 -34.00 10.38
C PRO A 155 14.17 -34.69 9.18
N ASP A 156 13.64 -35.84 8.79
CA ASP A 156 14.20 -36.66 7.71
C ASP A 156 13.98 -36.08 6.31
N HIS A 157 13.14 -35.04 6.18
CA HIS A 157 12.75 -34.41 4.91
C HIS A 157 13.38 -33.03 4.73
N GLU A 158 14.70 -32.94 4.89
CA GLU A 158 15.45 -31.68 4.82
C GLU A 158 15.32 -30.99 3.45
N THR A 159 15.30 -31.76 2.37
CA THR A 159 15.21 -31.24 0.99
C THR A 159 13.86 -30.56 0.76
N GLU A 160 12.77 -31.21 1.20
CA GLU A 160 11.43 -30.69 1.07
C GLU A 160 11.26 -29.46 1.94
N ARG A 161 11.73 -29.49 3.20
CA ARG A 161 11.78 -28.32 4.09
C ARG A 161 12.49 -27.13 3.44
N LEU A 162 13.60 -27.35 2.73
CA LEU A 162 14.31 -26.29 2.02
C LEU A 162 13.44 -25.68 0.92
N TRP A 163 12.90 -26.49 0.02
CA TRP A 163 12.18 -26.00 -1.16
C TRP A 163 10.79 -25.43 -0.87
N VAL A 164 10.02 -26.07 0.02
CA VAL A 164 8.63 -25.66 0.28
C VAL A 164 8.50 -24.62 1.39
N HIS A 165 9.58 -24.32 2.12
CA HIS A 165 9.53 -23.43 3.27
C HIS A 165 10.72 -22.46 3.31
N TYR A 166 11.94 -22.95 3.56
CA TYR A 166 13.09 -22.06 3.83
C TYR A 166 13.50 -21.17 2.65
N LEU A 167 13.46 -21.70 1.42
CA LEU A 167 13.81 -20.93 0.22
C LEU A 167 12.99 -19.64 0.13
N TRP A 168 11.70 -19.71 0.45
CA TRP A 168 10.78 -18.57 0.36
C TRP A 168 11.00 -17.56 1.47
N ILE A 169 11.33 -18.02 2.68
CA ILE A 169 11.72 -17.15 3.80
C ILE A 169 13.01 -16.40 3.44
N PHE A 170 14.05 -17.10 2.99
CA PHE A 170 15.30 -16.45 2.56
C PHE A 170 15.09 -15.51 1.38
N LEU A 171 14.28 -15.90 0.40
CA LEU A 171 13.94 -15.03 -0.72
C LEU A 171 13.24 -13.75 -0.25
N ALA A 172 12.34 -13.84 0.73
CA ALA A 172 11.70 -12.68 1.34
C ALA A 172 12.72 -11.81 2.09
N GLU A 173 13.55 -12.41 2.95
CA GLU A 173 14.57 -11.69 3.72
C GLU A 173 15.57 -10.98 2.81
N PHE A 174 16.28 -11.71 1.94
CA PHE A 174 17.27 -11.10 1.05
C PHE A 174 16.62 -10.23 -0.04
N GLY A 175 15.49 -10.66 -0.59
CA GLY A 175 14.78 -9.92 -1.63
C GLY A 175 14.30 -8.55 -1.16
N THR A 176 13.78 -8.46 0.06
CA THR A 176 13.39 -7.17 0.65
C THR A 176 14.62 -6.29 0.84
N VAL A 177 15.71 -6.77 1.46
CA VAL A 177 16.95 -5.99 1.62
C VAL A 177 17.45 -5.43 0.29
N VAL A 178 17.48 -6.24 -0.76
CA VAL A 178 17.90 -5.81 -2.10
C VAL A 178 16.97 -4.74 -2.68
N LEU A 179 15.65 -4.95 -2.64
CA LEU A 179 14.67 -3.99 -3.18
C LEU A 179 14.75 -2.64 -2.47
N TYR A 180 14.88 -2.63 -1.14
CA TYR A 180 15.03 -1.40 -0.37
C TYR A 180 16.39 -0.73 -0.59
N GLY A 181 17.46 -1.51 -0.77
CA GLY A 181 18.76 -0.99 -1.18
C GLY A 181 18.68 -0.27 -2.53
N VAL A 182 18.06 -0.89 -3.55
CA VAL A 182 17.82 -0.28 -4.86
C VAL A 182 17.03 1.03 -4.73
N MET A 183 15.96 1.00 -3.94
CA MET A 183 15.11 2.17 -3.71
C MET A 183 15.86 3.31 -3.01
N PHE A 184 16.70 3.01 -2.02
CA PHE A 184 17.54 3.99 -1.33
C PHE A 184 18.48 4.70 -2.31
N PHE A 185 19.19 3.94 -3.14
CA PHE A 185 20.07 4.53 -4.17
C PHE A 185 19.29 5.32 -5.21
N TYR A 186 18.13 4.82 -5.65
CA TYR A 186 17.27 5.48 -6.63
C TYR A 186 16.77 6.85 -6.12
N LEU A 187 16.18 6.87 -4.92
CA LEU A 187 15.66 8.10 -4.31
C LEU A 187 16.78 9.10 -4.03
N ARG A 188 17.94 8.64 -3.55
CA ARG A 188 19.08 9.53 -3.29
C ARG A 188 19.61 10.17 -4.56
N ARG A 189 19.65 9.43 -5.68
CA ARG A 189 20.03 9.97 -7.00
C ARG A 189 18.99 10.98 -7.50
N ARG A 190 17.70 10.63 -7.43
CA ARG A 190 16.59 11.52 -7.80
C ARG A 190 16.56 12.81 -6.98
N MET A 191 16.78 12.74 -5.68
CA MET A 191 16.82 13.90 -4.79
C MET A 191 17.97 14.85 -5.14
N LYS A 192 19.15 14.31 -5.50
CA LYS A 192 20.29 15.12 -5.98
C LYS A 192 19.97 15.81 -7.30
N GLN A 193 19.36 15.11 -8.24
CA GLN A 193 18.94 15.67 -9.53
C GLN A 193 17.82 16.71 -9.38
N ALA A 194 16.93 16.53 -8.40
CA ALA A 194 15.85 17.44 -8.12
C ALA A 194 16.29 18.70 -7.37
N ALA A 195 17.39 18.66 -6.61
CA ALA A 195 17.97 19.85 -6.01
C ALA A 195 18.43 20.88 -7.07
N THR A 196 18.68 20.43 -8.30
CA THR A 196 18.99 21.29 -9.46
C THR A 196 17.77 21.70 -10.29
N LEU A 197 16.56 21.18 -9.99
CA LEU A 197 15.33 21.40 -10.77
C LEU A 197 14.23 22.06 -9.90
N ARG A 198 13.27 22.72 -10.56
CA ARG A 198 12.17 23.57 -10.02
C ARG A 198 11.51 23.04 -8.72
N GLN A 199 11.17 23.95 -7.79
CA GLN A 199 10.65 23.69 -6.43
C GLN A 199 9.55 22.60 -6.33
N ASN A 200 8.58 22.58 -7.26
CA ASN A 200 7.47 21.61 -7.21
C ASN A 200 7.92 20.13 -7.33
N HIS A 201 9.02 19.84 -8.04
CA HIS A 201 9.54 18.47 -8.13
C HIS A 201 10.19 18.01 -6.82
N GLN A 202 10.77 18.96 -6.09
CA GLN A 202 11.45 18.69 -4.83
C GLN A 202 10.46 18.36 -3.71
N GLU A 203 9.29 18.99 -3.66
CA GLU A 203 8.24 18.66 -2.68
C GLU A 203 7.66 17.26 -2.87
N ASN A 204 7.34 16.89 -4.13
CA ASN A 204 6.84 15.55 -4.46
C ASN A 204 7.85 14.44 -4.10
N LEU A 205 9.14 14.66 -4.35
CA LEU A 205 10.17 13.69 -3.99
C LEU A 205 10.41 13.61 -2.48
N LYS A 206 10.30 14.73 -1.74
CA LYS A 206 10.35 14.70 -0.27
C LYS A 206 9.19 13.89 0.31
N ARG A 207 7.98 14.01 -0.24
CA ARG A 207 6.82 13.19 0.15
C ARG A 207 7.06 11.71 -0.16
N LEU A 208 7.49 11.38 -1.38
CA LEU A 208 7.81 10.00 -1.77
C LEU A 208 8.90 9.38 -0.87
N ASN A 209 9.94 10.14 -0.53
CA ASN A 209 10.98 9.67 0.38
C ASN A 209 10.43 9.36 1.78
N ARG A 210 9.48 10.15 2.27
CA ARG A 210 8.84 9.92 3.57
C ARG A 210 8.00 8.64 3.56
N VAL A 211 7.16 8.44 2.55
CA VAL A 211 6.39 7.20 2.35
C VAL A 211 7.33 6.01 2.33
N VAL A 212 8.41 6.08 1.55
CA VAL A 212 9.39 5.00 1.45
C VAL A 212 10.05 4.69 2.78
N ILE A 213 10.49 5.69 3.54
CA ILE A 213 11.10 5.49 4.86
C ILE A 213 10.12 4.77 5.79
N TYR A 214 8.84 5.14 5.79
CA TYR A 214 7.84 4.45 6.62
C TYR A 214 7.55 3.04 6.14
N MET A 215 7.59 2.78 4.83
CA MET A 215 7.44 1.43 4.29
C MET A 215 8.67 0.54 4.53
N VAL A 216 9.85 1.08 4.85
CA VAL A 216 11.04 0.28 5.24
C VAL A 216 10.84 -0.39 6.60
N ILE A 217 9.96 0.14 7.45
CA ILE A 217 9.79 -0.34 8.82
C ILE A 217 9.28 -1.78 8.82
N TYR A 218 8.31 -2.14 7.98
CA TYR A 218 7.75 -3.50 7.92
C TYR A 218 8.82 -4.57 7.59
N PRO A 219 9.60 -4.47 6.49
CA PRO A 219 10.65 -5.44 6.22
C PRO A 219 11.77 -5.46 7.25
N LEU A 220 12.13 -4.32 7.85
CA LEU A 220 13.16 -4.29 8.89
C LEU A 220 12.69 -5.05 10.14
N VAL A 221 11.45 -4.82 10.55
CA VAL A 221 10.82 -5.57 11.64
C VAL A 221 10.78 -7.05 11.31
N TYR A 222 10.30 -7.41 10.11
CA TYR A 222 10.27 -8.80 9.66
C TYR A 222 11.65 -9.45 9.78
N LEU A 223 12.70 -8.83 9.20
CA LEU A 223 14.07 -9.31 9.28
C LEU A 223 14.55 -9.52 10.72
N LEU A 224 14.28 -8.58 11.63
CA LEU A 224 14.70 -8.71 13.03
C LEU A 224 14.00 -9.87 13.74
N LEU A 225 12.73 -10.12 13.42
CA LEU A 225 11.92 -11.13 14.08
C LEU A 225 12.11 -12.54 13.47
N SER A 226 12.32 -12.64 12.16
CA SER A 226 12.46 -13.91 11.43
C SER A 226 13.88 -14.45 11.42
N LEU A 227 14.90 -13.57 11.34
CA LEU A 227 16.29 -13.98 11.13
C LEU A 227 16.83 -14.93 12.19
N PRO A 228 16.55 -14.80 13.50
CA PRO A 228 16.98 -15.77 14.49
C PRO A 228 16.41 -17.17 14.23
N LEU A 229 15.16 -17.26 13.77
CA LEU A 229 14.55 -18.55 13.46
C LEU A 229 15.16 -19.15 12.20
N ALA A 230 15.34 -18.35 11.14
CA ALA A 230 15.97 -18.77 9.90
C ALA A 230 17.43 -19.23 10.12
N ALA A 231 18.21 -18.47 10.92
CA ALA A 231 19.59 -18.80 11.27
C ALA A 231 19.69 -20.10 12.07
N GLY A 232 18.83 -20.30 13.06
CA GLY A 232 18.78 -21.55 13.83
C GLY A 232 18.50 -22.76 12.97
N ARG A 233 17.54 -22.64 12.04
CA ARG A 233 17.18 -23.72 11.11
C ARG A 233 18.29 -24.01 10.10
N MET A 234 18.99 -22.99 9.61
CA MET A 234 20.18 -23.18 8.75
C MET A 234 21.34 -23.86 9.50
N SER A 235 21.50 -23.58 10.79
CA SER A 235 22.47 -24.28 11.64
C SER A 235 22.14 -25.77 11.75
N THR A 236 20.86 -26.11 11.96
CA THR A 236 20.40 -27.51 12.01
C THR A 236 20.68 -28.25 10.70
N ALA A 237 20.49 -27.60 9.54
CA ALA A 237 20.82 -28.18 8.23
C ALA A 237 22.33 -28.40 8.01
N ARG A 238 23.20 -27.85 8.86
CA ARG A 238 24.64 -28.17 8.91
C ARG A 238 24.97 -29.21 9.99
N HIS A 239 23.95 -29.91 10.50
CA HIS A 239 24.02 -30.84 11.61
C HIS A 239 24.49 -30.22 12.95
N ILE A 240 24.40 -28.90 13.09
CA ILE A 240 24.69 -28.19 14.34
C ILE A 240 23.35 -27.73 14.92
N VAL A 241 22.75 -28.55 15.78
CA VAL A 241 21.43 -28.27 16.37
C VAL A 241 21.56 -27.28 17.53
N PRO A 242 20.98 -26.07 17.43
CA PRO A 242 20.95 -25.12 18.55
C PRO A 242 20.16 -25.65 19.75
N SER A 243 20.38 -25.06 20.92
CA SER A 243 19.65 -25.45 22.13
C SER A 243 18.14 -25.21 22.00
N ARG A 244 17.32 -25.97 22.73
CA ARG A 244 15.87 -25.74 22.79
C ARG A 244 15.51 -24.33 23.27
N ALA A 245 16.34 -23.74 24.14
CA ALA A 245 16.18 -22.37 24.60
C ALA A 245 16.36 -21.36 23.45
N TYR A 246 17.31 -21.59 22.54
CA TYR A 246 17.49 -20.77 21.35
C TYR A 246 16.22 -20.78 20.49
N PHE A 247 15.69 -21.98 20.18
CA PHE A 247 14.45 -22.10 19.40
C PHE A 247 13.23 -21.50 20.12
N ALA A 248 13.19 -21.56 21.45
CA ALA A 248 12.13 -20.92 22.22
C ALA A 248 12.17 -19.39 22.12
N VAL A 249 13.36 -18.78 22.11
CA VAL A 249 13.53 -17.34 21.89
C VAL A 249 13.22 -16.97 20.45
N ALA A 250 13.79 -17.67 19.48
CA ALA A 250 13.56 -17.43 18.05
C ALA A 250 12.07 -17.59 17.68
N GLY A 251 11.42 -18.67 18.13
CA GLY A 251 9.99 -18.87 17.95
C GLY A 251 9.13 -17.85 18.69
N SER A 252 9.61 -17.28 19.80
CA SER A 252 8.92 -16.18 20.49
C SER A 252 8.99 -14.88 19.70
N LEU A 253 10.12 -14.58 19.06
CA LEU A 253 10.28 -13.43 18.16
C LEU A 253 9.38 -13.58 16.93
N MET A 254 9.38 -14.77 16.31
CA MET A 254 8.50 -15.06 15.18
C MET A 254 7.02 -14.94 15.58
N ALA A 255 6.63 -15.47 16.74
CA ALA A 255 5.25 -15.34 17.24
C ALA A 255 4.83 -13.88 17.54
N LEU A 256 5.79 -12.96 17.73
CA LEU A 256 5.54 -11.55 18.00
C LEU A 256 5.23 -10.74 16.73
N SER A 257 5.46 -11.29 15.52
CA SER A 257 5.32 -10.56 14.24
C SER A 257 4.02 -9.75 14.15
N GLY A 258 2.87 -10.42 14.31
CA GLY A 258 1.56 -9.80 14.21
C GLY A 258 1.36 -8.64 15.20
N PHE A 259 1.87 -8.73 16.42
CA PHE A 259 1.83 -7.60 17.37
C PHE A 259 2.66 -6.41 16.88
N VAL A 260 3.87 -6.66 16.37
CA VAL A 260 4.72 -5.58 15.87
C VAL A 260 4.13 -4.98 14.60
N ASP A 261 3.56 -5.78 13.70
CA ASP A 261 2.90 -5.28 12.49
C ASP A 261 1.66 -4.43 12.81
N VAL A 262 0.89 -4.81 13.84
CA VAL A 262 -0.19 -3.96 14.39
C VAL A 262 0.37 -2.64 14.92
N LEU A 263 1.49 -2.67 15.66
CA LEU A 263 2.13 -1.48 16.18
C LEU A 263 2.64 -0.58 15.04
N VAL A 264 3.30 -1.15 14.04
CA VAL A 264 3.78 -0.42 12.86
C VAL A 264 2.59 0.19 12.13
N TYR A 265 1.51 -0.56 11.90
CA TYR A 265 0.31 -0.02 11.26
C TYR A 265 -0.29 1.15 12.05
N THR A 266 -0.49 0.98 13.36
CA THR A 266 -1.11 2.02 14.18
C THR A 266 -0.28 3.31 14.23
N LEU A 267 1.05 3.20 14.25
CA LEU A 267 1.97 4.35 14.24
C LEU A 267 2.10 4.99 12.85
N THR A 268 2.04 4.20 11.78
CA THR A 268 2.27 4.69 10.41
C THR A 268 0.98 5.09 9.68
N ARG A 269 -0.21 4.64 10.13
CA ARG A 269 -1.49 4.82 9.41
C ARG A 269 -1.77 6.26 8.99
N ARG A 270 -1.51 7.23 9.88
CA ARG A 270 -1.80 8.64 9.62
C ARG A 270 -0.97 9.18 8.47
N HIS A 271 0.27 8.74 8.34
CA HIS A 271 1.14 9.15 7.25
C HIS A 271 0.88 8.37 5.96
N LEU A 272 0.60 7.06 6.07
CA LEU A 272 0.34 6.20 4.92
C LEU A 272 -0.96 6.57 4.18
N LEU A 273 -2.03 6.87 4.92
CA LEU A 273 -3.33 7.21 4.33
C LEU A 273 -3.34 8.62 3.74
N LEU A 274 -2.73 9.58 4.43
CA LEU A 274 -2.83 11.01 4.09
C LEU A 274 -1.90 11.39 2.92
N GLU A 275 -0.72 10.79 2.80
CA GLU A 275 0.20 11.07 1.69
C GLU A 275 -0.16 10.32 0.39
N THR A 276 -0.81 9.15 0.50
CA THR A 276 -1.22 8.36 -0.68
C THR A 276 -2.39 9.01 -1.43
N GLU A 277 -3.39 9.54 -0.71
CA GLU A 277 -4.53 10.26 -1.29
C GLU A 277 -4.11 11.60 -1.93
N LEU A 278 -3.14 12.30 -1.33
CA LEU A 278 -2.61 13.55 -1.90
C LEU A 278 -1.78 13.28 -3.16
N SER A 279 -1.00 12.20 -3.22
CA SER A 279 -0.20 11.87 -4.41
C SER A 279 -1.05 11.42 -5.61
N THR A 280 -2.16 10.71 -5.40
CA THR A 280 -3.09 10.36 -6.48
C THR A 280 -3.85 11.59 -6.97
N THR A 281 -4.26 12.45 -6.04
CA THR A 281 -4.99 13.69 -6.32
C THR A 281 -4.12 14.72 -7.06
N ASP A 282 -2.90 15.00 -6.59
CA ASP A 282 -1.96 15.94 -7.24
C ASP A 282 -1.59 15.48 -8.66
N ARG A 283 -1.58 14.18 -8.93
CA ARG A 283 -1.27 13.65 -10.26
C ARG A 283 -2.46 13.68 -11.20
N MET A 284 -3.67 13.52 -10.68
CA MET A 284 -4.91 13.75 -11.43
C MET A 284 -5.01 15.22 -11.84
N TYR A 285 -4.73 16.15 -10.92
CA TYR A 285 -4.67 17.58 -11.24
C TYR A 285 -3.57 17.92 -12.26
N ASN A 286 -2.36 17.37 -12.16
CA ASN A 286 -1.32 17.58 -13.17
C ASN A 286 -1.70 17.06 -14.57
N TYR A 287 -2.47 15.97 -14.66
CA TYR A 287 -2.95 15.43 -15.95
C TYR A 287 -4.08 16.30 -16.54
N THR A 288 -4.91 16.90 -15.68
CA THR A 288 -5.94 17.87 -16.11
C THR A 288 -5.32 19.20 -16.54
N GLU A 289 -4.32 19.70 -15.81
CA GLU A 289 -3.65 20.98 -16.06
C GLU A 289 -2.81 20.95 -17.34
N SER A 290 -2.14 19.82 -17.63
CA SER A 290 -1.36 19.65 -18.87
C SER A 290 -2.21 19.60 -20.14
N ASN A 291 -3.50 19.29 -20.04
CA ASN A 291 -4.46 19.34 -21.16
C ASN A 291 -5.29 20.63 -21.20
N ALA A 292 -5.25 21.48 -20.17
CA ALA A 292 -6.10 22.67 -20.05
C ALA A 292 -5.49 23.96 -20.61
N TYR A 293 -4.19 24.00 -20.89
CA TYR A 293 -3.49 25.24 -21.32
C TYR A 293 -2.81 25.13 -22.69
N GLN A 294 -3.48 24.52 -23.67
CA GLN A 294 -3.05 24.61 -25.07
C GLN A 294 -4.01 25.47 -25.91
N THR A 295 -4.39 26.65 -25.39
CA THR A 295 -4.95 27.73 -26.20
C THR A 295 -3.81 28.51 -26.85
N HIS A 296 -3.47 28.14 -28.08
CA HIS A 296 -2.52 28.88 -28.91
C HIS A 296 -3.14 30.24 -29.27
N ILE A 297 -2.83 31.30 -28.53
CA ILE A 297 -3.16 32.67 -28.92
C ILE A 297 -2.14 33.11 -29.97
N THR A 298 -2.50 33.03 -31.25
CA THR A 298 -1.73 33.66 -32.33
C THR A 298 -2.14 35.13 -32.44
N THR A 299 -1.38 36.02 -31.82
CA THR A 299 -1.33 37.44 -32.18
C THR A 299 -0.42 37.62 -33.39
N GLY A 300 -0.98 37.99 -34.54
CA GLY A 300 -0.18 38.21 -35.75
C GLY A 300 -1.00 38.69 -36.95
N ARG A 301 -0.81 39.97 -37.26
CA ARG A 301 -1.36 40.80 -38.35
C ARG A 301 -0.95 40.27 -39.74
N ASP A 302 -1.85 40.35 -40.71
CA ASP A 302 -1.68 40.28 -42.18
C ASP A 302 -0.57 39.40 -42.79
N GLY A 303 -0.98 38.43 -43.63
CA GLY A 303 -0.20 38.03 -44.80
C GLY A 303 -0.02 36.54 -45.09
N LYS A 304 -0.67 36.11 -46.18
CA LYS A 304 -0.31 34.99 -47.08
C LYS A 304 -0.46 33.53 -46.59
N LYS A 305 -1.27 32.82 -47.38
CA LYS A 305 -1.49 31.38 -47.44
C LYS A 305 -0.19 30.58 -47.52
N VAL A 306 -0.06 29.54 -46.70
CA VAL A 306 0.72 28.33 -47.06
C VAL A 306 -0.12 27.11 -46.73
N ARG A 307 -0.24 26.22 -47.72
CA ARG A 307 -1.06 25.01 -47.74
C ARG A 307 -0.09 23.83 -47.90
N MET A 308 -0.09 22.89 -46.97
CA MET A 308 0.44 21.52 -47.15
C MET A 308 -0.11 20.69 -45.97
N GLY A 309 -0.82 19.58 -46.10
CA GLY A 309 -1.07 18.70 -47.22
C GLY A 309 -0.61 17.28 -46.89
N SER A 310 -1.40 16.51 -46.14
CA SER A 310 -1.38 15.04 -46.13
C SER A 310 -2.70 14.55 -45.51
N ARG A 311 -3.74 14.34 -46.31
CA ARG A 311 -4.21 13.05 -46.87
C ARG A 311 -4.43 11.97 -45.80
N PHE A 312 -5.66 11.61 -45.42
CA PHE A 312 -6.76 10.91 -46.12
C PHE A 312 -6.87 9.43 -45.70
N ARG A 313 -7.91 9.09 -44.90
CA ARG A 313 -8.94 8.05 -45.19
C ARG A 313 -9.86 7.93 -43.96
N ARG A 314 -11.15 8.29 -43.97
CA ARG A 314 -12.36 7.90 -44.76
C ARG A 314 -13.06 6.66 -44.19
N GLY A 315 -14.31 6.83 -43.74
CA GLY A 315 -15.27 5.79 -43.36
C GLY A 315 -16.26 6.31 -42.29
N MET A 316 -17.28 7.12 -42.59
CA MET A 316 -18.58 6.84 -43.24
C MET A 316 -19.72 6.79 -42.19
N GLY A 317 -20.74 7.64 -42.36
CA GLY A 317 -22.02 7.55 -41.62
C GLY A 317 -22.60 8.91 -41.23
N MET A 318 -23.50 9.44 -42.05
CA MET A 318 -24.20 10.72 -41.91
C MET A 318 -25.70 10.42 -41.73
N GLN A 319 -26.38 11.11 -40.79
CA GLN A 319 -27.83 11.46 -40.76
C GLN A 319 -28.18 11.97 -39.35
N SER A 320 -29.05 12.94 -39.07
CA SER A 320 -29.58 14.12 -39.79
C SER A 320 -30.47 14.92 -38.80
N ILE A 321 -30.68 16.21 -39.07
CA ILE A 321 -31.86 17.06 -38.76
C ILE A 321 -31.94 17.79 -37.40
N ASN A 322 -31.96 19.13 -37.54
CA ASN A 322 -32.61 20.23 -36.80
C ASN A 322 -33.45 19.92 -35.54
N ASP A 323 -33.32 20.72 -34.47
CA ASP A 323 -34.17 21.91 -34.25
C ASP A 323 -33.90 22.61 -32.88
N THR A 324 -33.98 23.95 -32.92
CA THR A 324 -34.44 24.93 -31.89
C THR A 324 -34.02 24.88 -30.40
N VAL A 325 -33.44 26.02 -29.97
CA VAL A 325 -33.71 26.82 -28.75
C VAL A 325 -34.41 26.13 -27.56
N ARG A 326 -33.71 26.02 -26.41
CA ARG A 326 -34.18 26.54 -25.11
C ARG A 326 -33.12 26.51 -24.00
N ASP A 327 -33.30 27.49 -23.13
CA ASP A 327 -32.60 27.90 -21.91
C ASP A 327 -32.41 26.82 -20.82
N ASP A 328 -31.68 27.26 -19.78
CA ASP A 328 -31.59 26.72 -18.40
C ASP A 328 -30.36 25.87 -18.07
N ARG A 329 -29.28 26.54 -17.62
CA ARG A 329 -28.44 26.04 -16.53
C ARG A 329 -27.99 27.16 -15.60
N ASP A 330 -28.82 27.34 -14.58
CA ASP A 330 -28.46 27.87 -13.28
C ASP A 330 -27.30 27.10 -12.62
N SER A 331 -26.51 27.86 -11.86
CA SER A 331 -25.81 27.44 -10.64
C SER A 331 -24.57 26.52 -10.74
N SER A 332 -23.38 27.12 -10.62
CA SER A 332 -22.28 26.58 -9.81
C SER A 332 -21.16 27.62 -9.63
N THR A 333 -21.28 28.46 -8.60
CA THR A 333 -20.19 29.30 -8.07
C THR A 333 -19.84 28.91 -6.63
N GLU A 334 -19.96 27.62 -6.30
CA GLU A 334 -19.66 27.07 -4.96
C GLU A 334 -18.53 26.03 -5.07
N ASP A 335 -17.29 26.46 -5.37
CA ASP A 335 -16.13 25.59 -5.16
C ASP A 335 -14.82 26.34 -4.89
N ILE A 336 -14.89 27.40 -4.07
CA ILE A 336 -13.72 28.21 -3.71
C ILE A 336 -13.14 27.90 -2.31
N VAL A 337 -13.74 26.99 -1.52
CA VAL A 337 -13.20 26.64 -0.20
C VAL A 337 -12.92 25.14 -0.05
N ARG A 338 -11.65 24.77 -0.27
CA ARG A 338 -11.08 23.46 0.10
C ARG A 338 -11.20 23.24 1.61
N LYS A 339 -12.22 22.49 2.05
CA LYS A 339 -12.22 21.85 3.37
C LYS A 339 -11.15 20.76 3.38
N THR A 340 -10.03 21.05 4.03
CA THR A 340 -8.94 20.11 4.30
C THR A 340 -9.47 18.88 5.04
N ASP A 341 -9.18 17.69 4.53
CA ASP A 341 -9.52 16.42 5.15
C ASP A 341 -8.86 16.31 6.53
N MET A 342 -9.65 16.48 7.57
CA MET A 342 -9.27 16.08 8.93
C MET A 342 -10.47 15.44 9.59
N GLU A 343 -10.19 14.37 10.33
CA GLU A 343 -11.10 13.54 11.10
C GLU A 343 -12.34 14.33 11.57
N LEU A 344 -13.49 14.03 11.00
CA LEU A 344 -14.76 14.68 11.32
C LEU A 344 -15.32 14.13 12.64
N ALA A 345 -14.59 14.32 13.74
CA ALA A 345 -15.07 14.27 15.12
C ALA A 345 -13.87 14.36 16.09
N GLU A 346 -13.42 15.58 16.41
CA GLU A 346 -13.13 16.05 17.78
C GLU A 346 -12.38 17.40 17.73
N LEU A 347 -12.73 18.28 18.68
CA LEU A 347 -12.09 19.55 19.06
C LEU A 347 -12.69 20.85 18.47
N GLY A 348 -13.65 21.41 19.22
CA GLY A 348 -13.48 22.72 19.89
C GLY A 348 -13.55 23.99 19.04
N HIS A 349 -14.66 24.72 19.20
CA HIS A 349 -14.89 26.16 18.93
C HIS A 349 -13.76 26.94 18.24
N GLY A 350 -13.86 27.13 16.93
CA GLY A 350 -13.20 28.19 16.20
C GLY A 350 -14.19 29.31 15.88
N VAL A 351 -13.92 30.53 16.33
CA VAL A 351 -14.71 31.73 16.04
C VAL A 351 -14.57 32.06 14.55
N TYR A 352 -15.69 32.12 13.83
CA TYR A 352 -15.73 32.58 12.44
C TYR A 352 -15.62 34.10 12.41
N GLN A 353 -14.61 34.64 11.72
CA GLN A 353 -14.49 36.06 11.44
C GLN A 353 -14.92 36.30 9.99
N GLU A 354 -16.12 36.83 9.79
CA GLU A 354 -16.59 37.30 8.48
C GLU A 354 -16.02 38.69 8.22
N THR A 355 -15.24 38.86 7.15
CA THR A 355 -14.89 40.17 6.60
C THR A 355 -15.76 40.43 5.37
N THR A 356 -16.81 41.23 5.55
CA THR A 356 -17.65 41.71 4.45
C THR A 356 -16.90 42.80 3.68
N ILE A 357 -16.70 42.59 2.39
CA ILE A 357 -16.14 43.60 1.47
C ILE A 357 -17.32 44.20 0.71
N GLU A 358 -17.62 45.46 0.98
CA GLU A 358 -18.65 46.22 0.25
C GLU A 358 -18.01 46.86 -0.98
N ILE A 359 -18.51 46.53 -2.17
CA ILE A 359 -18.03 47.07 -3.45
C ILE A 359 -19.06 48.09 -3.94
N SER A 360 -18.76 49.37 -3.79
CA SER A 360 -19.53 50.47 -4.36
C SER A 360 -19.08 50.75 -5.79
N HIS A 361 -20.01 50.75 -6.74
CA HIS A 361 -19.75 51.20 -8.11
C HIS A 361 -20.29 52.63 -8.31
N GLU A 362 -19.41 53.55 -8.69
CA GLU A 362 -19.78 54.89 -9.14
C GLU A 362 -19.97 54.88 -10.67
N PRO A 363 -21.08 55.40 -11.22
CA PRO A 363 -21.30 55.45 -12.66
C PRO A 363 -20.44 56.53 -13.33
N ALA A 364 -19.85 56.19 -14.48
CA ALA A 364 -19.04 57.12 -15.28
C ALA A 364 -19.93 58.18 -15.96
N GLU A 365 -19.56 59.46 -15.83
CA GLU A 365 -20.18 60.57 -16.57
C GLU A 365 -19.83 60.51 -18.06
N PRO A 366 -20.78 60.87 -18.97
CA PRO A 366 -20.49 60.94 -20.39
C PRO A 366 -19.67 62.21 -20.72
N GLU A 367 -18.47 62.01 -21.26
CA GLU A 367 -17.61 63.08 -21.78
C GLU A 367 -18.28 63.81 -22.98
N ASP A 368 -18.52 65.10 -22.80
CA ASP A 368 -18.79 66.06 -23.86
C ASP A 368 -17.59 66.18 -24.82
N PHE A 369 -17.77 65.80 -26.09
CA PHE A 369 -16.89 66.22 -27.18
C PHE A 369 -17.64 67.11 -28.17
N GLN A 370 -17.76 68.39 -27.83
CA GLN A 370 -17.97 69.46 -28.82
C GLN A 370 -16.71 69.62 -29.68
N LYS A 371 -16.80 69.30 -30.98
CA LYS A 371 -15.85 69.79 -31.99
C LYS A 371 -16.34 71.13 -32.54
N GLY A 372 -15.49 72.14 -32.39
CA GLY A 372 -15.79 73.56 -32.59
C GLY A 372 -16.03 73.99 -34.04
N GLY A 373 -16.97 74.92 -34.18
CA GLY A 373 -17.05 75.83 -35.31
C GLY A 373 -16.06 76.98 -35.12
N ARG A 374 -15.22 77.22 -36.13
CA ARG A 374 -14.30 78.35 -36.20
C ARG A 374 -14.85 79.32 -37.24
N HIS A 375 -15.41 80.44 -36.78
CA HIS A 375 -15.68 81.64 -37.60
C HIS A 375 -15.37 82.90 -36.78
N SER A 376 -14.36 83.63 -37.23
CA SER A 376 -14.07 85.07 -37.04
C SER A 376 -12.95 85.34 -38.07
N GLY A 377 -13.04 86.31 -38.98
CA GLY A 377 -13.28 87.71 -38.69
C GLY A 377 -11.92 88.40 -38.76
#